data_AF-A0A6G0HKF9-F1
#
_entry.id   AF-A0A6G0HKF9-F1
#
_cell.length_a   1.000
_cell.length_b   1.000
_cell.length_c   1.000
_cell.angle_alpha   90.00
_cell.angle_beta   90.00
_cell.angle_gamma   90.00
#
_symmetry.space_group_name_H-M   'P 1'
#
loop_
_entity.id
_entity.type
_entity.pdbx_description
1 polymer ?
#
loop_
_entity_poly.entity_id
_entity_poly.type
_entity_poly.pdbx_seq_one_letter_code
_entity_poly.pdbx_strand_id
1 'polypeptide(L)'
;MAAALPVCYHGAISRKQCEDLLGKKNKDGAYLIRDSETIQGAMCLCVYKKKVVYTYRLLQAHNGHYTLMTAGGLEEVFFKNLDDLILHYKRRNQGLAMHLRHSVKRKTALLIQPQKPSEEPQRSPTPMSAPSAPEEHEEHDYENAPDLSEYVEVLPP
;
A
#
# COMPACT_ATOMS: atom_id res chain seq x y z
N MET A 1 20.80 -6.54 -23.76
CA MET A 1 19.89 -5.36 -23.84
C MET A 1 19.35 -5.10 -22.44
N ALA A 2 19.27 -3.85 -21.99
CA ALA A 2 18.64 -3.54 -20.71
C ALA A 2 17.11 -3.62 -20.86
N ALA A 3 16.45 -4.45 -20.05
CA ALA A 3 14.99 -4.46 -20.00
C ALA A 3 14.51 -3.14 -19.38
N ALA A 4 13.70 -2.38 -20.12
CA ALA A 4 13.06 -1.18 -19.59
C ALA A 4 12.04 -1.60 -18.53
N LEU A 5 12.23 -1.18 -17.28
CA LEU A 5 11.34 -1.52 -16.17
C LEU A 5 10.21 -0.48 -16.08
N PRO A 6 8.95 -0.90 -15.84
CA PRO A 6 7.80 -0.02 -15.88
C PRO A 6 7.82 0.95 -14.70
N VAL A 7 7.21 2.13 -14.86
CA VAL A 7 7.15 3.19 -13.83
C VAL A 7 6.45 2.79 -12.51
N CYS A 8 5.77 1.64 -12.49
CA CYS A 8 5.16 1.03 -11.31
C CYS A 8 6.03 -0.05 -10.64
N TYR A 9 7.28 -0.22 -11.08
CA TYR A 9 8.26 -1.08 -10.43
C TYR A 9 8.97 -0.32 -9.29
N HIS A 10 9.07 -0.95 -8.11
CA HIS A 10 9.67 -0.36 -6.92
C HIS A 10 11.00 -1.01 -6.52
N GLY A 11 11.38 -2.13 -7.15
CA GLY A 11 12.50 -2.97 -6.71
C GLY A 11 12.19 -3.75 -5.44
N ALA A 12 13.24 -4.08 -4.69
CA ALA A 12 13.18 -4.79 -3.42
C ALA A 12 12.58 -3.93 -2.29
N ILE A 13 11.26 -3.71 -2.35
CA ILE A 13 10.46 -3.21 -1.23
C ILE A 13 9.81 -4.39 -0.49
N SER A 14 9.70 -4.25 0.83
CA SER A 14 9.13 -5.33 1.64
C SER A 14 7.62 -5.48 1.43
N ARG A 15 7.08 -6.64 1.79
CA ARG A 15 5.62 -6.88 1.75
C ARG A 15 4.86 -5.79 2.51
N LYS A 16 5.30 -5.44 3.71
CA LYS A 16 4.71 -4.40 4.56
C LYS A 16 4.75 -3.01 3.90
N GLN A 17 5.85 -2.66 3.23
CA GLN A 17 5.95 -1.41 2.47
C GLN A 17 5.00 -1.38 1.27
N CYS A 18 4.84 -2.50 0.57
CA CYS A 18 3.87 -2.63 -0.52
C CYS A 18 2.43 -2.47 -0.01
N GLU A 19 2.09 -3.13 1.09
CA GLU A 19 0.77 -3.04 1.74
C GLU A 19 0.47 -1.61 2.22
N ASP A 20 1.45 -0.91 2.80
CA ASP A 20 1.36 0.51 3.17
C ASP A 20 1.15 1.43 1.95
N LEU A 21 1.94 1.28 0.88
CA LEU A 21 1.84 2.12 -0.32
C LEU A 21 0.48 1.95 -1.03
N LEU A 22 -0.03 0.73 -1.10
CA LEU A 22 -1.33 0.41 -1.68
C LEU A 22 -2.48 0.83 -0.77
N GLY A 23 -2.35 0.60 0.54
CA GLY A 23 -3.31 1.03 1.57
C GLY A 23 -3.47 2.55 1.62
N LYS A 24 -2.36 3.31 1.59
CA LYS A 24 -2.36 4.78 1.48
C LYS A 24 -2.97 5.28 0.17
N LYS A 25 -2.94 4.48 -0.90
CA LYS A 25 -3.62 4.82 -2.16
C LYS A 25 -5.12 4.61 -2.08
N ASN A 26 -5.57 3.62 -1.31
CA ASN A 26 -6.97 3.26 -1.01
C ASN A 26 -7.90 3.27 -2.24
N LYS A 27 -7.49 2.63 -3.34
CA LYS A 27 -8.27 2.53 -4.59
C LYS A 27 -8.23 1.12 -5.16
N ASP A 28 -9.39 0.51 -5.40
CA ASP A 28 -9.48 -0.82 -6.02
C ASP A 28 -8.82 -0.86 -7.40
N GLY A 29 -7.98 -1.86 -7.63
CA GLY A 29 -7.15 -1.97 -8.83
C GLY A 29 -5.91 -1.07 -8.79
N ALA A 30 -5.56 -0.49 -7.63
CA ALA A 30 -4.22 0.06 -7.43
C ALA A 30 -3.19 -1.07 -7.42
N TYR A 31 -2.04 -0.86 -8.07
CA TYR A 31 -1.04 -1.90 -8.23
C TYR A 31 0.39 -1.36 -8.29
N LEU A 32 1.33 -2.24 -7.98
CA LEU A 32 2.77 -2.06 -8.20
C LEU A 32 3.45 -3.40 -8.45
N ILE A 33 4.67 -3.35 -8.98
CA ILE A 33 5.56 -4.51 -9.10
C ILE A 33 6.75 -4.31 -8.15
N ARG A 34 7.13 -5.37 -7.43
CA ARG A 34 8.28 -5.40 -6.52
C ARG A 34 9.09 -6.67 -6.74
N ASP A 35 10.30 -6.73 -6.21
CA ASP A 35 11.05 -7.98 -6.16
C ASP A 35 10.50 -8.92 -5.09
N SER A 36 10.66 -10.23 -5.29
CA SER A 36 10.29 -11.22 -4.29
C SER A 36 11.33 -11.28 -3.19
N GLU A 37 10.91 -11.07 -1.94
CA GLU A 37 11.77 -11.21 -0.75
C GLU A 37 12.23 -12.66 -0.52
N THR A 38 11.47 -13.64 -1.02
CA THR A 38 11.68 -15.07 -0.73
C THR A 38 12.28 -15.86 -1.88
N ILE A 39 12.23 -15.35 -3.12
CA ILE A 39 12.83 -16.02 -4.29
C ILE A 39 13.66 -15.02 -5.11
N GLN A 40 14.98 -15.23 -5.13
CA GLN A 40 15.89 -14.45 -5.95
C GLN A 40 15.53 -14.56 -7.44
N GLY A 41 15.55 -13.43 -8.15
CA GLY A 41 15.18 -13.35 -9.58
C GLY A 41 13.67 -13.46 -9.88
N ALA A 42 12.82 -13.70 -8.89
CA ALA A 42 11.37 -13.60 -9.05
C ALA A 42 10.86 -12.21 -8.66
N MET A 43 9.79 -11.78 -9.31
CA MET A 43 9.08 -10.54 -9.01
C MET A 43 7.69 -10.85 -8.45
N CYS A 44 7.01 -9.83 -7.95
CA CYS A 44 5.65 -9.90 -7.44
C CYS A 44 4.82 -8.74 -7.98
N LEU A 45 3.71 -9.04 -8.65
CA LEU A 45 2.67 -8.07 -8.97
C LEU A 45 1.69 -8.03 -7.78
N CYS A 46 1.58 -6.87 -7.14
CA CYS A 46 0.70 -6.67 -6.00
C CYS A 46 -0.48 -5.77 -6.38
N VAL A 47 -1.70 -6.21 -6.10
CA VAL A 47 -2.96 -5.54 -6.49
C VAL A 47 -3.88 -5.35 -5.29
N TYR A 48 -4.30 -4.11 -5.06
CA TYR A 48 -5.21 -3.75 -3.98
C TYR A 48 -6.67 -3.93 -4.37
N LYS A 49 -7.46 -4.58 -3.51
CA LYS A 49 -8.91 -4.69 -3.62
C LYS A 49 -9.52 -4.85 -2.23
N LYS A 50 -10.56 -4.05 -1.89
CA LYS A 50 -11.33 -4.15 -0.63
C LYS A 50 -10.44 -4.28 0.64
N LYS A 51 -9.46 -3.39 0.82
CA LYS A 51 -8.49 -3.40 1.94
C LYS A 51 -7.51 -4.61 1.99
N VAL A 52 -7.52 -5.48 0.98
CA VAL A 52 -6.60 -6.63 0.86
C VAL A 52 -5.63 -6.41 -0.30
N VAL A 53 -4.36 -6.81 -0.13
CA VAL A 53 -3.37 -6.84 -1.20
C VAL A 53 -3.19 -8.28 -1.70
N TYR A 54 -3.62 -8.51 -2.93
CA TYR A 54 -3.42 -9.76 -3.65
C TYR A 54 -2.04 -9.75 -4.28
N THR A 55 -1.21 -10.76 -3.98
CA THR A 55 0.16 -10.87 -4.51
C THR A 55 0.24 -12.04 -5.48
N TYR A 56 0.67 -11.75 -6.70
CA TYR A 56 0.85 -12.70 -7.79
C TYR A 56 2.34 -12.85 -8.10
N ARG A 57 2.83 -14.08 -8.20
CA ARG A 57 4.24 -14.35 -8.47
C ARG A 57 4.50 -14.18 -9.96
N LEU A 58 5.46 -13.34 -10.30
CA LEU A 58 5.86 -13.02 -11.66
C LEU A 58 7.25 -13.62 -11.88
N LEU A 59 7.35 -14.51 -12.86
CA LEU A 59 8.56 -15.27 -13.16
C LEU A 59 9.09 -14.88 -14.54
N GLN A 60 10.40 -14.83 -14.68
CA GLN A 60 11.04 -14.75 -15.99
C GLN A 60 11.45 -16.16 -16.45
N ALA A 61 11.02 -16.54 -17.66
CA ALA A 61 11.38 -17.79 -18.30
C ALA A 61 12.77 -17.70 -18.96
N HIS A 62 13.36 -18.84 -19.30
CA HIS A 62 14.69 -18.94 -19.91
C HIS A 62 14.83 -18.20 -21.25
N ASN A 63 13.72 -17.99 -21.96
CA ASN A 63 13.64 -17.22 -23.21
C ASN A 63 13.53 -15.70 -22.99
N GLY A 64 13.60 -15.23 -21.74
CA GLY A 64 13.48 -13.83 -21.36
C GLY A 64 12.04 -13.32 -21.18
N HIS A 65 11.02 -14.10 -21.57
CA HIS A 65 9.61 -13.73 -21.39
C HIS A 65 9.19 -13.79 -19.92
N TYR A 66 8.17 -13.01 -19.58
CA TYR A 66 7.55 -12.98 -18.25
C TYR A 66 6.24 -13.76 -18.24
N THR A 67 6.01 -14.56 -17.20
CA THR A 67 4.71 -15.20 -16.91
C THR A 67 4.24 -14.78 -15.52
N LEU A 68 2.91 -14.77 -15.32
CA LEU A 68 2.29 -14.45 -14.04
C LEU A 68 1.49 -15.64 -13.52
N MET A 69 1.87 -16.15 -12.35
CA MET A 69 1.13 -17.20 -11.66
C MET A 69 -0.18 -16.62 -11.09
N THR A 70 -1.27 -16.81 -11.83
CA THR A 70 -2.64 -16.54 -11.37
C THR A 70 -3.28 -17.80 -10.82
N ALA A 71 -4.02 -17.68 -9.72
CA ALA A 71 -4.82 -18.79 -9.20
C ALA A 71 -6.12 -18.90 -10.00
N GLY A 72 -6.46 -20.11 -10.47
CA GLY A 72 -7.76 -20.37 -11.11
C GLY A 72 -7.75 -21.21 -12.39
N GLY A 73 -6.67 -21.94 -12.72
CA GLY A 73 -6.66 -22.88 -13.85
C GLY A 73 -6.75 -22.23 -15.23
N LEU A 74 -6.44 -20.93 -15.34
CA LEU A 74 -6.28 -20.25 -16.62
C LEU A 74 -4.92 -20.61 -17.24
N GLU A 75 -4.85 -20.55 -18.57
CA GLU A 75 -3.61 -20.79 -19.32
C GLU A 75 -2.50 -19.81 -18.93
N GLU A 76 -1.27 -20.30 -18.87
CA GLU A 76 -0.09 -19.49 -18.60
C GLU A 76 0.23 -18.58 -19.79
N VAL A 77 0.08 -17.27 -19.60
CA VAL A 77 0.35 -16.28 -20.65
C VAL A 77 1.79 -15.75 -20.52
N PHE A 78 2.56 -15.89 -21.60
CA PHE A 78 3.92 -15.38 -21.69
C PHE A 78 3.95 -14.01 -22.40
N PHE A 79 4.62 -13.05 -21.77
CA PHE A 79 4.73 -11.67 -22.22
C PHE A 79 6.19 -11.32 -22.53
N LYS A 80 6.43 -10.59 -23.63
CA LYS A 80 7.79 -10.16 -23.99
C LYS A 80 8.35 -9.13 -23.01
N ASN A 81 7.49 -8.23 -22.54
CA ASN A 81 7.84 -7.14 -21.63
C ASN A 81 6.83 -7.06 -20.46
N LEU A 82 7.24 -6.40 -19.37
CA LEU A 82 6.34 -6.12 -18.25
C LEU A 82 5.19 -5.17 -18.63
N ASP A 83 5.40 -4.25 -19.58
CA ASP A 83 4.33 -3.37 -20.06
C ASP A 83 3.23 -4.10 -20.84
N ASP A 84 3.56 -5.12 -21.64
CA ASP A 84 2.59 -5.99 -22.31
C ASP A 84 1.75 -6.78 -21.28
N LEU A 85 2.41 -7.32 -20.26
CA LEU A 85 1.78 -7.99 -19.12
C LEU A 85 0.80 -7.05 -18.42
N ILE A 86 1.24 -5.84 -18.08
CA ILE A 86 0.40 -4.82 -17.44
C ILE A 86 -0.79 -4.45 -18.34
N LEU A 87 -0.58 -4.29 -19.65
CA LEU A 87 -1.62 -3.93 -20.61
C LEU A 87 -2.69 -5.02 -20.71
N HIS A 88 -2.28 -6.29 -20.76
CA HIS A 88 -3.18 -7.43 -20.76
C HIS A 88 -4.04 -7.46 -19.49
N TYR A 89 -3.43 -7.35 -18.32
CA TYR A 89 -4.09 -7.40 -17.01
C TYR A 89 -4.88 -6.13 -16.62
N LYS A 90 -4.83 -5.05 -17.41
CA LYS A 90 -5.81 -3.93 -17.33
C LYS A 90 -7.22 -4.37 -17.76
N ARG A 91 -7.35 -5.42 -18.57
CA ARG A 91 -8.65 -5.98 -18.97
C ARG A 91 -9.28 -6.78 -17.83
N ARG A 92 -10.60 -6.86 -17.82
CA ARG A 92 -11.35 -7.64 -16.82
C ARG A 92 -11.22 -9.14 -17.08
N ASN A 93 -11.47 -9.95 -16.05
CA ASN A 93 -11.58 -11.41 -16.13
C ASN A 93 -10.33 -12.16 -16.65
N GLN A 94 -9.13 -11.57 -16.54
CA GLN A 94 -7.87 -12.22 -16.91
C GLN A 94 -7.22 -13.01 -15.73
N GLY A 95 -7.97 -13.50 -14.74
CA GLY A 95 -7.40 -14.26 -13.60
C GLY A 95 -6.88 -13.46 -12.39
N LEU A 96 -6.88 -12.13 -12.45
CA LEU A 96 -6.65 -11.30 -11.27
C LEU A 96 -7.92 -11.10 -10.46
N ALA A 97 -7.79 -11.01 -9.14
CA ALA A 97 -8.88 -10.64 -8.23
C ALA A 97 -9.46 -9.26 -8.56
N MET A 98 -8.63 -8.37 -9.11
CA MET A 98 -9.04 -7.08 -9.67
C MET A 98 -8.16 -6.74 -10.87
N HIS A 99 -8.77 -6.19 -11.93
CA HIS A 99 -8.03 -5.71 -13.09
C HIS A 99 -7.22 -4.45 -12.73
N LEU A 100 -6.09 -4.25 -13.41
CA LEU A 100 -5.17 -3.16 -13.12
C LEU A 100 -5.78 -1.81 -13.54
N ARG A 101 -5.83 -0.84 -12.61
CA ARG A 101 -6.42 0.50 -12.84
C ARG A 101 -5.49 1.65 -12.48
N HIS A 102 -4.80 1.57 -11.34
CA HIS A 102 -4.06 2.71 -10.79
C HIS A 102 -2.61 2.32 -10.48
N SER A 103 -1.69 2.61 -11.39
CA SER A 103 -0.25 2.40 -11.18
C SER A 103 0.25 3.27 -10.00
N VAL A 104 0.82 2.65 -8.99
CA VAL A 104 1.56 3.36 -7.93
C VAL A 104 3.01 3.50 -8.38
N LYS A 105 3.45 4.73 -8.64
CA LYS A 105 4.84 5.04 -8.99
C LYS A 105 5.71 5.15 -7.72
N ARG A 106 7.00 4.82 -7.82
CA ARG A 106 7.97 5.01 -6.73
C ARG A 106 8.17 6.51 -6.45
N LYS A 107 8.08 6.94 -5.19
CA LYS A 107 8.15 8.36 -4.80
C LYS A 107 9.55 9.00 -4.89
N THR A 108 10.60 8.23 -5.18
CA THR A 108 12.00 8.68 -5.17
C THR A 108 12.35 9.75 -6.20
N ALA A 109 11.45 10.08 -7.14
CA ALA A 109 11.65 11.13 -8.14
C ALA A 109 11.14 12.53 -7.73
N LEU A 110 10.48 12.70 -6.57
CA LEU A 110 9.87 13.97 -6.15
C LEU A 110 10.22 14.35 -4.71
N LEU A 111 11.53 14.38 -4.40
CA LEU A 111 12.06 14.96 -3.15
C LEU A 111 12.35 16.47 -3.24
N ILE A 112 11.95 17.13 -4.33
CA ILE A 112 11.75 18.58 -4.36
C ILE A 112 10.28 18.84 -4.02
N GLN A 113 9.99 18.94 -2.73
CA GLN A 113 8.79 19.66 -2.30
C GLN A 113 9.13 21.16 -2.36
N PRO A 114 8.50 21.98 -3.21
CA PRO A 114 8.37 23.38 -2.87
C PRO A 114 7.51 23.41 -1.60
N GLN A 115 8.14 23.71 -0.47
CA GLN A 115 7.44 23.96 0.77
C GLN A 115 6.43 25.07 0.48
N LYS A 116 5.13 24.79 0.58
CA LYS A 116 4.16 25.88 0.75
C LYS A 116 4.55 26.52 2.09
N PRO A 117 4.89 27.82 2.14
CA PRO A 117 5.16 28.46 3.41
C PRO A 117 3.90 28.33 4.28
N SER A 118 4.10 27.83 5.49
CA SER A 118 3.06 27.77 6.51
C SER A 118 2.64 29.18 6.84
N GLU A 119 1.39 29.55 6.55
CA GLU A 119 0.85 30.85 6.93
C GLU A 119 0.50 30.80 8.42
N GLU A 120 1.41 31.30 9.27
CA GLU A 120 1.21 31.37 10.71
C GLU A 120 0.11 32.39 11.09
N PRO A 121 -0.60 32.19 12.20
CA PRO A 121 -1.79 32.95 12.52
C PRO A 121 -1.44 34.37 12.98
N GLN A 122 -1.91 35.38 12.24
CA GLN A 122 -1.79 36.77 12.67
C GLN A 122 -2.64 37.03 13.92
N ARG A 123 -1.97 37.11 15.08
CA ARG A 123 -2.53 37.69 16.30
C ARG A 123 -2.63 39.21 16.15
N SER A 124 -3.82 39.75 16.35
CA SER A 124 -4.03 41.14 16.82
C SER A 124 -5.25 41.20 17.77
N PRO A 125 -5.32 42.15 18.72
CA PRO A 125 -6.07 41.96 19.96
C PRO A 125 -7.44 42.68 20.02
N THR A 126 -8.39 42.06 20.76
CA THR A 126 -9.45 42.60 21.68
C THR A 126 -10.16 43.95 21.36
N PRO A 127 -11.49 44.11 21.64
CA PRO A 127 -12.06 43.79 22.97
C PRO A 127 -13.53 43.31 23.10
N MET A 128 -13.78 42.79 24.31
CA MET A 128 -15.03 42.63 25.08
C MET A 128 -16.41 42.90 24.43
N SER A 129 -17.31 41.91 24.55
CA SER A 129 -18.63 42.07 25.19
C SER A 129 -19.20 40.73 25.66
N ALA A 130 -19.68 40.68 26.90
CA ALA A 130 -20.47 39.59 27.51
C ALA A 130 -21.96 40.02 27.56
N PRO A 131 -22.94 39.31 28.17
CA PRO A 131 -22.87 38.04 28.94
C PRO A 131 -24.01 37.01 28.67
N SER A 132 -24.06 35.99 29.55
CA SER A 132 -25.10 34.93 29.75
C SER A 132 -24.92 33.68 28.86
N ALA A 133 -25.27 32.44 29.28
CA ALA A 133 -25.83 31.92 30.55
C ALA A 133 -25.23 30.50 30.86
N PRO A 134 -25.50 29.83 32.00
CA PRO A 134 -24.83 28.57 32.35
C PRO A 134 -25.62 27.31 31.94
N GLU A 135 -24.90 26.23 31.66
CA GLU A 135 -25.37 24.84 31.81
C GLU A 135 -24.28 24.00 32.49
N GLU A 136 -24.72 22.94 33.18
CA GLU A 136 -24.00 22.26 34.26
C GLU A 136 -23.27 20.97 33.78
N HIS A 137 -22.82 20.18 34.77
CA HIS A 137 -22.28 18.81 34.69
C HIS A 137 -20.83 18.63 34.19
N GLU A 138 -20.03 17.74 34.79
CA GLU A 138 -20.07 17.19 36.16
C GLU A 138 -18.65 16.72 36.49
N GLU A 139 -18.29 16.72 37.77
CA GLU A 139 -17.02 16.19 38.24
C GLU A 139 -17.00 14.67 38.08
N HIS A 140 -15.96 14.10 37.45
CA HIS A 140 -15.71 12.67 37.56
C HIS A 140 -14.23 12.40 37.79
N ASP A 141 -13.88 12.45 39.07
CA ASP A 141 -12.71 11.80 39.63
C ASP A 141 -12.74 10.30 39.30
N TYR A 142 -11.62 9.76 38.82
CA TYR A 142 -11.29 8.35 39.01
C TYR A 142 -9.78 8.14 38.85
N GLU A 143 -9.05 8.34 39.95
CA GLU A 143 -7.73 7.73 40.11
C GLU A 143 -7.87 6.22 40.45
N ASN A 144 -6.75 5.47 40.43
CA ASN A 144 -6.63 4.02 40.69
C ASN A 144 -7.18 3.08 39.58
N ALA A 145 -6.58 1.92 39.27
CA ALA A 145 -5.48 1.18 39.90
C ALA A 145 -4.71 0.33 38.82
N PRO A 146 -3.63 -0.41 39.17
CA PRO A 146 -2.73 -1.01 38.18
C PRO A 146 -3.15 -2.41 37.72
N ASP A 147 -2.84 -2.76 36.46
CA ASP A 147 -2.90 -4.13 35.96
C ASP A 147 -1.51 -4.78 36.02
N LEU A 148 -1.32 -5.64 37.03
CA LEU A 148 -0.24 -6.61 37.09
C LEU A 148 -0.85 -8.01 37.00
N SER A 149 -0.10 -8.90 36.34
CA SER A 149 -0.25 -10.36 36.35
C SER A 149 -1.53 -10.98 35.75
N GLU A 150 -1.43 -11.39 34.49
CA GLU A 150 -1.65 -12.81 34.15
C GLU A 150 -0.72 -13.24 32.99
N TYR A 151 0.52 -13.63 33.33
CA TYR A 151 1.44 -14.29 32.40
C TYR A 151 1.53 -15.76 32.80
N VAL A 152 0.78 -16.62 32.09
CA VAL A 152 0.85 -18.08 32.25
C VAL A 152 1.41 -18.69 30.96
N GLU A 153 2.71 -18.98 30.96
CA GLU A 153 3.33 -19.83 29.95
C GLU A 153 2.78 -21.26 30.08
N VAL A 154 1.94 -21.66 29.13
CA VAL A 154 1.60 -23.07 28.91
C VAL A 154 2.51 -23.66 27.84
N LEU A 155 3.63 -24.22 28.27
CA LEU A 155 4.43 -25.12 27.44
C LEU A 155 3.65 -26.43 27.18
N PRO A 156 3.62 -26.95 25.94
CA PRO A 156 2.92 -28.18 25.62
C PRO A 156 3.70 -29.43 26.06
N PRO A 157 3.01 -30.54 26.41
CA PRO A 157 3.59 -31.87 26.51
C PRO A 157 3.83 -32.51 25.13
#